data_AF-A0A957M3V6-F1
#
_entry.id   AF-A0A957M3V6-F1
#
_cell.length_a   1.000
_cell.length_b   1.000
_cell.length_c   1.000
_cell.angle_alpha   90.00
_cell.angle_beta   90.00
_cell.angle_gamma   90.00
#
_symmetry.space_group_name_H-M   'P 1'
#
loop_
_entity.id
_entity.type
_entity.pdbx_description
1 polymer ?
#
loop_
_entity_poly.entity_id
_entity_poly.type
_entity_poly.pdbx_seq_one_letter_code
_entity_poly.pdbx_strand_id
1 'polypeptide(L)'
;ERNFALVLVDRIGTADLYDTWVECVDSGLGPDFALIRWIGDDRNGPQGDRELQVLRDEDLARWADRIAVLTGRGRTVYGYLHNPYEGHSPASVRRLRELLTGRVSLPDWPPDGAEGQLSLF
;
A
#
# COMPACT_ATOMS: atom_id res chain seq x y z
N GLU A 1 -2.88 18.53 18.79
CA GLU A 1 -3.59 18.30 17.52
C GLU A 1 -3.86 16.81 17.35
N ARG A 2 -5.00 16.42 16.76
CA ARG A 2 -5.31 15.00 16.56
C ARG A 2 -4.53 14.53 15.33
N ASN A 3 -3.58 13.61 15.53
CA ASN A 3 -2.80 12.93 14.49
C ASN A 3 -3.72 12.04 13.63
N PHE A 4 -4.64 12.66 12.87
CA PHE A 4 -5.49 11.94 11.93
C PHE A 4 -4.62 11.48 10.77
N ALA A 5 -4.39 10.17 10.70
CA ALA A 5 -3.71 9.57 9.56
C ALA A 5 -4.61 9.68 8.33
N LEU A 6 -4.28 10.61 7.42
CA LEU A 6 -4.86 10.64 6.09
C LEU A 6 -4.45 9.34 5.39
N VAL A 7 -5.45 8.53 5.00
CA VAL A 7 -5.24 7.28 4.27
C VAL A 7 -5.05 7.60 2.80
N LEU A 8 -3.97 7.11 2.20
CA LEU A 8 -3.74 7.16 0.78
C LEU A 8 -4.59 6.07 0.11
N VAL A 9 -5.50 6.45 -0.78
CA VAL A 9 -6.45 5.52 -1.39
C VAL A 9 -6.30 5.54 -2.91
N ASP A 10 -6.04 4.36 -3.48
CA ASP A 10 -6.11 4.13 -4.92
C ASP A 10 -7.44 3.44 -5.24
N ARG A 11 -8.42 4.24 -5.62
CA ARG A 11 -9.77 3.80 -6.01
C ARG A 11 -10.25 4.65 -7.17
N ILE A 12 -10.89 4.02 -8.16
CA ILE A 12 -11.50 4.76 -9.26
C ILE A 12 -12.47 5.81 -8.72
N GLY A 13 -12.31 7.05 -9.19
CA GLY A 13 -13.13 8.20 -8.77
C GLY A 13 -12.70 8.85 -7.45
N THR A 14 -11.60 8.41 -6.83
CA THR A 14 -10.99 9.07 -5.66
C THR A 14 -9.78 9.88 -6.12
N ALA A 15 -9.64 11.11 -5.63
CA ALA A 15 -8.48 11.94 -5.93
C ALA A 15 -7.21 11.35 -5.32
N ASP A 16 -6.11 11.45 -6.04
CA ASP A 16 -4.79 11.07 -5.54
C ASP A 16 -4.26 12.18 -4.61
N LEU A 17 -4.13 11.86 -3.32
CA LEU A 17 -3.69 12.78 -2.28
C LEU A 17 -2.23 12.58 -1.87
N TYR A 18 -1.45 11.83 -2.65
CA TYR A 18 -0.06 11.52 -2.32
C TYR A 18 0.80 12.77 -2.07
N ASP A 19 0.75 13.74 -2.98
CA ASP A 19 1.58 14.95 -2.86
C ASP A 19 1.17 15.79 -1.64
N THR A 20 -0.14 15.98 -1.42
CA THR A 20 -0.66 16.66 -0.21
C THR A 20 -0.25 15.95 1.08
N TRP A 21 -0.22 14.61 1.08
CA TRP A 21 0.23 13.83 2.23
C TRP A 21 1.73 14.07 2.50
N VAL A 22 2.56 14.07 1.45
CA VAL A 22 3.99 14.34 1.56
C VAL A 22 4.24 15.76 2.08
N GLU A 23 3.54 16.77 1.55
CA GLU A 23 3.65 18.16 2.01
C GLU A 23 3.29 18.30 3.50
N CYS A 24 2.24 17.60 3.96
CA CYS A 24 1.82 17.60 5.35
C CYS A 24 2.90 17.03 6.28
N VAL A 25 3.52 15.91 5.86
CA VAL A 25 4.59 15.26 6.61
C VAL A 25 5.89 16.08 6.58
N ASP A 26 6.25 16.65 5.44
CA ASP A 26 7.42 17.53 5.30
C ASP A 26 7.24 18.83 6.12
N SER A 27 5.98 19.23 6.38
CA SER A 27 5.62 20.35 7.28
C SER A 27 5.51 19.96 8.76
N GLY A 28 5.78 18.70 9.12
CA GLY A 28 5.72 18.20 10.50
C GLY A 28 4.32 18.02 11.08
N LEU A 29 3.28 18.01 10.24
CA LEU A 29 1.87 17.90 10.64
C LEU A 29 1.29 16.49 10.43
N GLY A 30 2.07 15.57 9.87
CA GLY A 30 1.64 14.21 9.57
C GLY A 30 2.14 13.15 10.56
N PRO A 31 1.51 11.96 10.58
CA PRO A 31 1.95 10.84 11.40
C PRO A 31 3.30 10.26 10.95
N ASP A 32 3.94 9.47 11.82
CA ASP A 32 5.18 8.76 11.50
C ASP A 32 4.99 7.53 10.60
N PHE A 33 3.75 7.25 10.18
CA PHE A 33 3.41 6.13 9.33
C PHE A 33 2.46 6.53 8.21
N ALA A 34 2.55 5.86 7.06
CA ALA A 34 1.60 5.96 5.97
C ALA A 34 0.71 4.72 5.93
N LEU A 35 -0.58 4.91 5.65
CA LEU A 35 -1.52 3.83 5.37
C LEU A 35 -2.02 3.95 3.93
N ILE A 36 -1.79 2.91 3.13
CA ILE A 36 -2.19 2.85 1.71
C ILE A 36 -3.26 1.77 1.53
N ARG A 37 -4.32 2.10 0.79
CA ARG A 37 -5.36 1.16 0.37
C ARG A 37 -5.48 1.12 -1.15
N TRP A 38 -5.15 -0.02 -1.74
CA TRP A 38 -5.35 -0.29 -3.16
C TRP A 38 -6.68 -1.00 -3.36
N ILE A 39 -7.69 -0.26 -3.81
CA ILE A 39 -9.07 -0.73 -3.96
C ILE A 39 -9.37 -1.02 -5.43
N GLY A 40 -8.96 -0.12 -6.33
CA GLY A 40 -9.19 -0.25 -7.77
C GLY A 40 -10.62 0.10 -8.14
N ASP A 41 -11.23 -0.70 -9.01
CA ASP A 41 -12.63 -0.54 -9.39
C ASP A 41 -13.51 -1.47 -8.55
N ASP A 42 -13.95 -1.00 -7.39
CA ASP A 42 -14.83 -1.79 -6.51
C ASP A 42 -16.28 -1.88 -6.99
N ARG A 43 -16.64 -1.21 -8.09
CA ARG A 43 -18.01 -1.20 -8.65
C ARG A 43 -18.13 -2.05 -9.91
N ASN A 44 -17.18 -1.92 -10.82
CA ASN A 44 -17.18 -2.62 -12.12
C ASN A 44 -15.90 -3.44 -12.37
N GLY A 45 -15.01 -3.53 -11.38
CA GLY A 45 -13.75 -4.23 -11.54
C GLY A 45 -13.88 -5.76 -11.51
N PRO A 46 -12.72 -6.44 -11.52
CA PRO A 46 -12.62 -7.88 -11.39
C PRO A 46 -13.49 -8.44 -10.25
N GLN A 47 -14.32 -9.42 -10.58
CA GLN A 47 -15.26 -10.05 -9.63
C GLN A 47 -14.72 -11.37 -9.06
N GLY A 48 -13.73 -11.98 -9.72
CA GLY A 48 -13.08 -13.18 -9.22
C GLY A 48 -11.90 -12.85 -8.30
N ASP A 49 -11.45 -13.87 -7.57
CA ASP A 49 -10.33 -13.80 -6.63
C ASP A 49 -9.29 -14.91 -6.86
N ARG A 50 -9.43 -15.70 -7.93
CA ARG A 50 -8.60 -16.88 -8.20
C ARG A 50 -7.30 -16.56 -8.94
N GLU A 51 -7.34 -15.54 -9.79
CA GLU A 51 -6.25 -15.17 -10.68
C GLU A 51 -6.33 -13.68 -11.04
N LEU A 52 -5.23 -13.14 -11.57
CA LEU A 52 -5.19 -11.77 -12.07
C LEU A 52 -6.09 -11.65 -13.31
N GLN A 53 -6.96 -10.65 -13.30
CA GLN A 53 -7.91 -10.35 -14.39
C GLN A 53 -7.57 -9.02 -15.09
N VAL A 54 -6.95 -8.09 -14.38
CA VAL A 54 -6.49 -6.81 -14.91
C VAL A 54 -5.06 -6.58 -14.43
N LEU A 55 -4.15 -6.20 -15.33
CA LEU A 55 -2.79 -5.83 -14.97
C LEU A 55 -2.72 -4.31 -14.81
N ARG A 56 -2.21 -3.86 -13.67
CA ARG A 56 -1.99 -2.44 -13.34
C ARG A 56 -0.49 -2.16 -13.16
N ASP A 57 0.32 -2.56 -14.14
CA ASP A 57 1.77 -2.46 -14.06
C ASP A 57 2.26 -1.04 -13.77
N GLU A 58 1.69 -0.05 -14.47
CA GLU A 58 2.04 1.36 -14.29
C GLU A 58 1.65 1.88 -12.90
N ASP A 59 0.48 1.49 -12.38
CA ASP A 59 0.05 1.88 -11.04
C ASP A 59 0.93 1.25 -9.97
N LEU A 60 1.24 -0.05 -10.10
CA LEU A 60 2.12 -0.76 -9.16
C LEU A 60 3.54 -0.19 -9.16
N ALA A 61 4.08 0.15 -10.33
CA ALA A 61 5.39 0.79 -10.44
C ALA A 61 5.39 2.17 -9.77
N ARG A 62 4.36 2.99 -10.04
CA ARG A 62 4.18 4.30 -9.39
C ARG A 62 4.12 4.16 -7.87
N TRP A 63 3.39 3.15 -7.36
CA TRP A 63 3.31 2.90 -5.93
C TRP A 63 4.62 2.40 -5.33
N ALA A 64 5.37 1.55 -6.03
CA ALA A 64 6.70 1.11 -5.56
C ALA A 64 7.65 2.30 -5.37
N ASP A 65 7.67 3.25 -6.30
CA ASP A 65 8.49 4.46 -6.19
C ASP A 65 8.01 5.36 -5.05
N ARG A 66 6.70 5.55 -4.90
CA ARG A 66 6.11 6.30 -3.77
C ARG A 66 6.46 5.68 -2.42
N ILE A 67 6.35 4.37 -2.29
CA ILE A 67 6.71 3.65 -1.05
C ILE A 67 8.19 3.87 -0.73
N ALA A 68 9.08 3.77 -1.72
CA ALA A 68 10.51 4.02 -1.52
C ALA A 68 10.78 5.45 -1.03
N VAL A 69 10.08 6.43 -1.59
CA VAL A 69 10.16 7.84 -1.19
C VAL A 69 9.65 8.06 0.25
N LEU A 70 8.57 7.39 0.65
CA LEU A 70 8.03 7.44 2.01
C LEU A 70 8.95 6.77 3.02
N THR A 71 9.49 5.59 2.69
CA THR A 71 10.44 4.89 3.56
C THR A 71 11.75 5.67 3.69
N GLY A 72 12.23 6.30 2.61
CA GLY A 72 13.39 7.20 2.64
C GLY A 72 13.20 8.43 3.55
N ARG A 73 11.94 8.84 3.78
CA ARG A 73 11.56 9.86 4.78
C ARG A 73 11.40 9.30 6.20
N GLY A 74 11.76 8.05 6.44
CA GLY A 74 11.64 7.39 7.75
C GLY A 74 10.22 7.01 8.13
N ARG A 75 9.30 6.89 7.16
CA ARG A 75 7.89 6.56 7.42
C ARG A 75 7.67 5.06 7.33
N THR A 76 7.00 4.50 8.34
CA THR A 76 6.53 3.11 8.29
C THR A 76 5.33 3.04 7.34
N VAL A 77 5.40 2.20 6.31
CA VAL A 77 4.32 2.08 5.33
C VAL A 77 3.52 0.81 5.57
N TYR A 78 2.23 0.96 5.85
CA TYR A 78 1.26 -0.13 5.90
C TYR A 78 0.41 -0.10 4.64
N GLY A 79 0.22 -1.26 4.01
CA GLY A 79 -0.47 -1.36 2.73
C GLY A 79 -1.47 -2.50 2.70
N TYR A 80 -2.66 -2.24 2.17
CA TYR A 80 -3.73 -3.24 1.99
C TYR A 80 -4.23 -3.27 0.55
N LEU A 81 -4.12 -4.42 -0.09
CA LEU A 81 -4.62 -4.68 -1.44
C LEU A 81 -5.98 -5.38 -1.37
N HIS A 82 -6.94 -4.85 -2.12
CA HIS A 82 -8.29 -5.40 -2.27
C HIS A 82 -8.40 -6.20 -3.58
N ASN A 83 -9.23 -7.25 -3.60
CA ASN A 83 -9.33 -8.15 -4.76
C ASN A 83 -9.68 -7.43 -6.07
N PRO A 84 -10.62 -6.46 -6.12
CA PRO A 84 -10.95 -5.70 -7.32
C PRO A 84 -9.83 -4.82 -7.87
N TYR A 85 -8.67 -4.73 -7.21
CA TYR A 85 -7.53 -3.99 -7.75
C TYR A 85 -7.06 -4.62 -9.06
N GLU A 86 -6.74 -5.91 -9.03
CA GLU A 86 -6.32 -6.68 -10.21
C GLU A 86 -7.02 -8.03 -10.36
N GLY A 87 -7.95 -8.38 -9.47
CA GLY A 87 -8.64 -9.67 -9.43
C GLY A 87 -7.99 -10.71 -8.52
N HIS A 88 -6.81 -10.47 -7.94
CA HIS A 88 -6.20 -11.39 -6.98
C HIS A 88 -5.18 -10.70 -6.07
N SER A 89 -5.62 -10.24 -4.90
CA SER A 89 -4.76 -9.47 -3.97
C SER A 89 -3.44 -10.16 -3.62
N PRO A 90 -3.38 -11.49 -3.35
CA PRO A 90 -2.11 -12.15 -3.05
C PRO A 90 -1.09 -12.07 -4.18
N ALA A 91 -1.50 -12.19 -5.46
CA ALA A 91 -0.56 -12.01 -6.57
C ALA A 91 -0.18 -10.54 -6.76
N SER A 92 -1.11 -9.61 -6.59
CA SER A 92 -0.80 -8.17 -6.65
C SER A 92 0.23 -7.77 -5.58
N VAL A 93 0.09 -8.29 -4.36
CA VAL A 93 1.07 -8.06 -3.28
C VAL A 93 2.45 -8.63 -3.67
N ARG A 94 2.50 -9.84 -4.24
CA ARG A 94 3.78 -10.43 -4.70
C ARG A 94 4.44 -9.58 -5.78
N ARG A 95 3.68 -9.12 -6.77
CA ARG A 95 4.18 -8.23 -7.84
C ARG A 95 4.68 -6.89 -7.29
N LEU A 96 3.93 -6.28 -6.37
CA LEU A 96 4.39 -5.06 -5.69
C LEU A 96 5.66 -5.32 -4.88
N ARG A 97 5.76 -6.47 -4.19
CA ARG A 97 6.95 -6.86 -3.43
C ARG A 97 8.18 -7.05 -4.34
N GLU A 98 7.99 -7.66 -5.51
CA GLU A 98 9.04 -7.78 -6.53
C GLU A 98 9.52 -6.41 -6.99
N LEU A 99 8.59 -5.47 -7.25
CA LEU A 99 8.95 -4.09 -7.58
C LEU A 99 9.66 -3.37 -6.43
N LEU A 100 9.32 -3.65 -5.17
CA LEU A 100 10.01 -3.05 -4.02
C LEU A 100 11.41 -3.63 -3.78
N THR A 101 11.70 -4.81 -4.33
CA THR A 101 13.00 -5.47 -4.17
C THR A 101 14.10 -4.59 -4.76
N GLY A 102 15.10 -4.26 -3.94
CA GLY A 102 16.21 -3.36 -4.32
C GLY A 102 15.89 -1.87 -4.21
N ARG A 103 14.63 -1.47 -3.99
CA ARG A 103 14.24 -0.08 -3.68
C ARG A 103 14.12 0.17 -2.18
N VAL A 104 13.59 -0.82 -1.46
CA VAL A 104 13.33 -0.74 -0.02
C VAL A 104 13.80 -2.03 0.65
N SER A 105 14.41 -1.92 1.83
CA SER A 105 14.64 -3.10 2.67
C SER A 105 13.32 -3.55 3.26
N LEU A 106 12.79 -4.65 2.74
CA LEU A 106 11.58 -5.26 3.28
C LEU A 106 11.92 -6.01 4.56
N PRO A 107 11.17 -5.83 5.66
CA PRO A 107 11.36 -6.63 6.85
C PRO A 107 10.98 -8.09 6.57
N ASP A 108 11.65 -9.01 7.25
CA ASP A 108 11.21 -10.40 7.28
C ASP A 108 9.85 -10.51 7.97
N TRP A 109 9.02 -11.43 7.49
CA TRP A 109 7.73 -11.73 8.10
C TRP A 109 7.82 -13.07 8.84
N PRO A 110 7.37 -13.16 10.10
CA PRO A 110 6.72 -12.11 10.89
C PRO A 110 7.75 -11.08 11.43
N PRO A 111 7.33 -9.83 11.67
CA PRO A 111 8.20 -8.83 12.28
C PRO A 111 8.68 -9.28 13.66
N ASP A 112 9.90 -8.90 14.03
CA ASP A 112 10.46 -9.17 15.36
C ASP A 112 9.51 -8.64 16.46
N GLY A 113 9.16 -9.52 17.41
CA GLY A 113 8.18 -9.22 18.46
C GLY A 113 6.76 -9.73 18.19
N ALA A 114 6.51 -10.51 17.14
CA ALA A 114 5.26 -11.25 16.93
C ALA A 114 5.05 -12.45 17.89
N GLU A 115 5.74 -12.47 19.04
CA GLU A 115 5.47 -13.37 20.15
C GLU A 115 4.11 -13.02 20.76
N GLY A 116 3.04 -13.56 20.17
CA GLY A 116 1.67 -13.24 20.54
C GLY A 116 0.67 -13.35 19.41
N GLN A 117 1.11 -13.66 18.18
CA GLN A 117 0.18 -14.05 17.12
C GLN A 117 -0.52 -15.35 17.55
N LEU A 118 -1.77 -15.22 18.02
CA LEU A 118 -2.63 -16.35 18.32
C LEU A 118 -2.71 -17.22 17.06
N SER A 119 -2.36 -18.49 17.22
CA SER A 119 -2.61 -19.52 16.22
C SER A 119 -4.08 -19.43 15.79
N LEU A 120 -4.32 -19.28 14.48
CA LEU A 120 -5.66 -19.39 13.89
C LEU A 120 -6.06 -20.86 13.65
N PHE A 121 -5.30 -21.79 14.22
CA PHE A 121 -5.56 -23.23 14.25
C PHE A 121 -5.69 -23.70 15.70
#